data_AF-A0A940RGQ9-F1
#
_entry.id   AF-A0A940RGQ9-F1
#
_cell.length_a   1.000
_cell.length_b   1.000
_cell.length_c   1.000
_cell.angle_alpha   90.00
_cell.angle_beta   90.00
_cell.angle_gamma   90.00
#
_symmetry.space_group_name_H-M   'P 1'
#
loop_
_entity.id
_entity.type
_entity.pdbx_description
1 polymer ?
#
loop_
_entity_poly.entity_id
_entity_poly.type
_entity_poly.pdbx_seq_one_letter_code
_entity_poly.pdbx_strand_id
1 'polypeptide(L)'
;MDDMEDEADALLARITMIRDDLNAGRLTREQVDCYRELGRRVERVTAHMDAAADVHAADALWRQGAEMIKAFLAEHFPTPTCH
;
A
#
# COMPACT_ATOMS: atom_id res chain seq x y z
N MET A 1 14.50 16.62 -0.65
CA MET A 1 13.50 15.98 -1.53
C MET A 1 12.96 14.89 -0.66
N ASP A 2 11.73 15.07 -0.21
CA ASP A 2 11.23 14.57 1.06
C ASP A 2 11.14 13.04 1.10
N ASP A 3 11.70 12.40 2.14
CA ASP A 3 11.64 10.94 2.37
C ASP A 3 10.21 10.36 2.21
N MET A 4 9.17 11.18 2.44
CA MET A 4 7.78 10.80 2.20
C MET A 4 7.40 10.65 0.73
N GLU A 5 7.89 11.53 -0.15
CA GLU A 5 7.63 11.43 -1.59
C GLU A 5 8.31 10.18 -2.16
N ASP A 6 9.58 9.95 -1.81
CA ASP A 6 10.32 8.76 -2.22
C ASP A 6 9.65 7.47 -1.71
N GLU A 7 9.16 7.46 -0.46
CA GLU A 7 8.44 6.33 0.11
C GLU A 7 7.08 6.09 -0.57
N ALA A 8 6.33 7.17 -0.86
CA ALA A 8 5.08 7.08 -1.58
C ALA A 8 5.29 6.52 -2.99
N ASP A 9 6.31 6.98 -3.71
CA ASP A 9 6.65 6.48 -5.04
C ASP A 9 7.06 5.00 -4.99
N ALA A 10 7.85 4.57 -4.01
CA ALA A 10 8.22 3.17 -3.84
C ALA A 10 6.99 2.28 -3.58
N LEU A 11 6.05 2.74 -2.75
CA LEU A 11 4.79 2.05 -2.49
C LEU A 11 3.91 1.98 -3.75
N LEU A 12 3.78 3.09 -4.48
CA LEU A 12 3.02 3.17 -5.72
C LEU A 12 3.59 2.25 -6.81
N ALA A 13 4.90 2.23 -6.98
CA ALA A 13 5.58 1.32 -7.91
C ALA A 13 5.26 -0.14 -7.58
N ARG A 14 5.31 -0.50 -6.29
CA ARG A 14 5.03 -1.87 -5.85
C ARG A 14 3.58 -2.27 -6.01
N ILE A 15 2.64 -1.39 -5.68
CA ILE A 15 1.21 -1.60 -5.91
C ILE A 15 0.92 -1.74 -7.41
N THR A 16 1.60 -0.94 -8.24
CA THR A 16 1.46 -0.99 -9.71
C THR A 16 1.92 -2.34 -10.26
N MET A 17 3.04 -2.87 -9.77
CA MET A 17 3.54 -4.20 -10.15
C MET A 17 2.52 -5.29 -9.77
N ILE A 18 1.98 -5.26 -8.55
CA ILE A 18 0.97 -6.23 -8.10
C ILE A 18 -0.31 -6.13 -8.94
N ARG A 19 -0.71 -4.92 -9.31
CA ARG A 19 -1.85 -4.70 -10.21
C ARG A 19 -1.59 -5.27 -11.61
N ASP A 20 -0.36 -5.19 -12.11
CA ASP A 20 0.02 -5.82 -13.38
C ASP A 20 -0.06 -7.35 -13.28
N ASP A 21 0.46 -7.94 -12.20
CA ASP A 21 0.35 -9.37 -11.93
C ASP A 21 -1.11 -9.82 -11.80
N LEU A 22 -1.96 -9.01 -11.19
CA LEU A 22 -3.40 -9.24 -11.12
C LEU A 22 -4.02 -9.27 -12.52
N ASN A 23 -3.74 -8.27 -13.34
CA ASN A 23 -4.29 -8.16 -14.70
C ASN A 23 -3.76 -9.26 -15.64
N ALA A 24 -2.51 -9.68 -15.45
CA ALA A 24 -1.89 -10.77 -16.18
C ALA A 24 -2.36 -12.16 -15.69
N GLY A 25 -3.17 -12.23 -14.63
CA GLY A 25 -3.63 -13.50 -14.05
C GLY A 25 -2.52 -14.31 -13.37
N ARG A 26 -1.43 -13.65 -12.95
CA ARG A 26 -0.28 -14.26 -12.28
C ARG A 26 -0.49 -14.43 -10.78
N LEU A 27 -1.45 -13.72 -10.19
CA LEU A 27 -1.81 -13.84 -8.78
C LEU A 27 -2.69 -15.06 -8.52
N THR A 28 -2.48 -15.69 -7.36
CA THR A 28 -3.42 -16.72 -6.86
C THR A 28 -4.73 -16.08 -6.40
N ARG A 29 -5.80 -16.87 -6.31
CA ARG A 29 -7.10 -16.39 -5.80
C ARG A 29 -6.98 -15.76 -4.40
N GLU A 30 -6.18 -16.37 -3.53
CA GLU A 30 -5.92 -15.85 -2.18
C GLU A 30 -5.21 -14.48 -2.25
N GLN A 31 -4.23 -14.31 -3.13
CA GLN A 31 -3.57 -13.02 -3.34
C GLN A 31 -4.51 -11.96 -3.92
N VAL A 32 -5.43 -12.35 -4.82
CA VAL A 32 -6.46 -11.43 -5.34
C VAL A 32 -7.39 -10.95 -4.21
N ASP A 33 -7.83 -11.86 -3.35
CA ASP A 33 -8.69 -11.50 -2.22
C ASP A 33 -7.92 -10.63 -1.20
N CYS A 34 -6.65 -10.92 -0.93
CA CYS A 34 -5.77 -10.08 -0.11
C CYS A 34 -5.60 -8.68 -0.71
N TYR A 35 -5.37 -8.57 -2.03
CA TYR A 35 -5.23 -7.28 -2.72
C TYR A 35 -6.51 -6.43 -2.60
N ARG A 36 -7.69 -7.05 -2.71
CA ARG A 36 -8.97 -6.38 -2.50
C ARG A 36 -9.15 -5.89 -1.07
N GLU A 37 -8.74 -6.70 -0.09
CA GLU A 37 -8.78 -6.31 1.32
C GLU A 37 -7.86 -5.11 1.59
N LEU A 38 -6.63 -5.14 1.05
CA LEU A 38 -5.70 -4.01 1.12
C LEU A 38 -6.34 -2.73 0.57
N GLY A 39 -6.99 -2.80 -0.60
CA GLY A 39 -7.70 -1.66 -1.18
C GLY A 39 -8.73 -1.04 -0.24
N ARG A 40 -9.54 -1.85 0.45
CA ARG A 40 -10.52 -1.36 1.44
C ARG A 40 -9.86 -0.74 2.67
N ARG A 41 -8.74 -1.30 3.12
CA ARG A 41 -7.98 -0.76 4.27
C ARG A 41 -7.37 0.60 3.92
N VAL A 42 -6.77 0.72 2.74
CA VAL A 42 -6.20 1.99 2.23
C VAL A 42 -7.30 3.04 2.08
N GLU A 43 -8.42 2.71 1.46
CA GLU A 43 -9.56 3.64 1.32
C GLU A 43 -10.03 4.21 2.66
N ARG A 44 -10.09 3.36 3.71
CA ARG A 44 -10.44 3.80 5.06
C ARG A 44 -9.40 4.77 5.64
N VAL A 45 -8.12 4.49 5.47
CA VAL A 45 -7.05 5.39 5.95
C VAL A 45 -7.12 6.72 5.21
N THR A 46 -7.28 6.70 3.89
CA THR A 46 -7.44 7.92 3.08
C THR A 46 -8.66 8.74 3.50
N ALA A 47 -9.79 8.10 3.79
CA ALA A 47 -10.97 8.80 4.30
C ALA A 47 -10.72 9.44 5.68
N HIS A 48 -9.96 8.78 6.56
CA HIS A 48 -9.56 9.36 7.84
C HIS A 48 -8.57 10.53 7.67
N MET A 49 -7.66 10.45 6.70
CA MET A 49 -6.74 11.55 6.37
C MET A 49 -7.48 12.76 5.82
N ASP A 50 -8.44 12.55 4.91
CA ASP A 50 -9.24 13.63 4.32
C ASP A 50 -10.12 14.33 5.36
N ALA A 51 -10.61 13.57 6.35
CA ALA A 51 -11.37 14.09 7.49
C ALA A 51 -10.49 14.72 8.60
N ALA A 52 -9.15 14.67 8.48
CA ALA A 52 -8.26 15.18 9.51
C ALA A 52 -8.29 16.72 9.54
N ALA A 53 -8.48 17.29 10.74
CA ALA A 53 -8.62 18.73 10.92
C ALA A 53 -7.28 19.51 10.89
N ASP A 54 -6.14 18.81 10.98
CA ASP A 54 -4.81 19.41 11.02
C ASP A 54 -3.80 18.54 10.25
N VAL A 55 -2.84 19.19 9.60
CA VAL A 55 -1.77 18.57 8.82
C VAL A 55 -0.94 17.58 9.62
N HIS A 56 -0.74 17.79 10.94
CA HIS A 56 -0.03 16.85 11.79
C HIS A 56 -0.80 15.54 11.99
N ALA A 57 -2.13 15.60 12.07
CA ALA A 57 -2.95 14.40 12.15
C ALA A 57 -2.96 13.65 10.81
N ALA A 58 -2.99 14.38 9.69
CA ALA A 58 -2.85 13.80 8.36
C ALA A 58 -1.48 13.11 8.15
N ASP A 59 -0.39 13.71 8.64
CA ASP A 59 0.97 13.14 8.57
C ASP A 59 1.08 11.84 9.39
N ALA A 60 0.54 11.83 10.60
CA ALA A 60 0.52 10.64 11.45
C ALA A 60 -0.30 9.50 10.83
N LEU A 61 -1.45 9.83 10.23
CA LEU A 61 -2.28 8.86 9.51
C LEU A 61 -1.60 8.37 8.24
N TRP A 62 -0.88 9.23 7.52
CA TRP A 62 -0.08 8.84 6.36
C TRP A 62 0.99 7.82 6.76
N ARG A 63 1.79 8.09 7.80
CA ARG A 63 2.84 7.17 8.26
C ARG A 63 2.25 5.83 8.70
N GLN A 64 1.15 5.86 9.43
CA GLN A 64 0.45 4.65 9.83
C GLN A 64 -0.07 3.85 8.63
N GLY A 65 -0.63 4.53 7.62
CA GLY A 65 -1.07 3.92 6.38
C GLY A 65 0.09 3.29 5.61
N ALA A 66 1.21 4.01 5.47
CA ALA A 66 2.41 3.54 4.78
C ALA A 66 2.99 2.29 5.46
N GLU A 67 3.15 2.30 6.78
CA GLU A 67 3.61 1.13 7.55
C GLU A 67 2.67 -0.08 7.39
N MET A 68 1.34 0.16 7.44
CA MET A 68 0.35 -0.89 7.22
C MET A 68 0.49 -1.51 5.82
N ILE A 69 0.62 -0.69 4.78
CA ILE A 69 0.80 -1.15 3.41
C ILE A 69 2.11 -1.95 3.30
N LYS A 70 3.22 -1.42 3.81
CA LYS A 70 4.53 -2.10 3.76
C LYS A 70 4.48 -3.48 4.42
N ALA A 71 3.94 -3.57 5.63
CA ALA A 71 3.82 -4.83 6.36
C ALA A 71 2.93 -5.83 5.59
N PHE A 72 1.79 -5.37 5.09
CA PHE A 72 0.87 -6.22 4.33
C PHE A 72 1.50 -6.73 3.03
N LEU A 73 2.19 -5.85 2.29
CA LEU A 73 2.88 -6.22 1.06
C LEU A 73 4.03 -7.19 1.33
N ALA A 74 4.78 -7.02 2.42
CA ALA A 74 5.84 -7.95 2.78
C ALA A 74 5.30 -9.36 3.11
N GLU A 75 4.14 -9.44 3.77
CA GLU A 75 3.51 -10.70 4.16
C GLU A 75 2.87 -11.44 2.97
N HIS A 76 2.11 -10.74 2.13
CA HIS A 76 1.30 -11.37 1.07
C HIS A 76 1.90 -11.30 -0.34
N PHE A 77 2.82 -10.35 -0.56
CA PHE A 77 3.49 -10.12 -1.84
C PHE A 77 5.01 -9.99 -1.63
N PRO A 78 5.65 -11.05 -1.10
CA PRO A 78 7.08 -11.04 -0.86
C PRO A 78 7.80 -10.76 -2.18
N THR A 79 8.74 -9.83 -2.15
CA THR A 79 9.59 -9.61 -3.33
C THR A 79 10.38 -10.89 -3.53
N PRO A 80 10.46 -11.44 -4.75
CA PRO A 80 11.41 -12.51 -5.00
C PRO A 80 12.78 -11.99 -4.57
N THR A 81 13.35 -12.61 -3.54
CA THR A 81 14.74 -12.35 -3.14
C THR A 81 15.59 -12.87 -4.29
N CYS A 82 16.03 -11.97 -5.19
CA CYS A 82 17.10 -12.27 -6.11
C CYS A 82 18.33 -12.61 -5.26
N HIS A 83 18.67 -13.89 -5.24
CA HIS A 83 19.75 -14.46 -4.46
C HIS A 83 21.03 -14.57 -5.30
#